data_AF-A0A501PCK1-F1
#
_entry.id   AF-A0A501PCK1-F1
#
_cell.length_a   1.000
_cell.length_b   1.000
_cell.length_c   1.000
_cell.angle_alpha   90.00
_cell.angle_beta   90.00
_cell.angle_gamma   90.00
#
_symmetry.space_group_name_H-M   'P 1'
#
loop_
_entity.id
_entity.type
_entity.pdbx_description
1 polymer ?
#
loop_
_entity_poly.entity_id
_entity_poly.type
_entity_poly.pdbx_seq_one_letter_code
_entity_poly.pdbx_strand_id
1 'polypeptide(L)'
;MLGLPEKHPLNNENILTIWDFSDEANDQWIAQSKDAYILYDFIGDIANSQHKDVEMKNIFRAFDLVTKIYTFRGVGYNMDALLKAIGDVSNRVNQIHVRMFPEQWKQVDDKGNPVEAAETVSGNAEPATEEKEPAAETADSK
;
A
#
# COMPACT_ATOMS: atom_id res chain seq x y z
N MET A 1 21.36 7.07 -2.17
CA MET A 1 20.44 6.09 -2.78
C MET A 1 19.84 5.23 -1.66
N LEU A 2 18.53 4.94 -1.67
CA LEU A 2 17.82 4.30 -0.55
C LEU A 2 18.28 2.87 -0.23
N GLY A 3 19.11 2.23 -1.07
CA GLY A 3 19.63 0.89 -0.83
C GLY A 3 18.55 -0.19 -0.82
N LEU A 4 17.51 0.00 -1.63
CA LEU A 4 16.48 -0.98 -1.91
C LEU A 4 17.04 -2.03 -2.90
N PRO A 5 16.58 -3.29 -2.84
CA PRO A 5 17.00 -4.31 -3.78
C PRO A 5 16.65 -3.93 -5.22
N GLU A 6 17.46 -4.37 -6.19
CA GLU A 6 17.25 -4.08 -7.61
C GLU A 6 15.89 -4.62 -8.11
N LYS A 7 15.49 -5.80 -7.63
CA LYS A 7 14.16 -6.40 -7.85
C LYS A 7 13.13 -5.90 -6.83
N HIS A 8 12.98 -4.58 -6.68
CA HIS A 8 11.94 -3.99 -5.85
C HIS A 8 10.61 -3.95 -6.61
N PRO A 9 9.44 -4.25 -6.00
CA PRO A 9 8.15 -4.19 -6.70
C PRO A 9 7.82 -2.83 -7.34
N LEU A 10 8.36 -1.73 -6.80
CA LEU A 10 8.22 -0.39 -7.38
C LEU A 10 9.13 -0.13 -8.59
N ASN A 11 10.12 -0.98 -8.84
CA ASN A 11 10.96 -0.91 -10.04
C ASN A 11 10.32 -1.67 -11.22
N ASN A 12 9.05 -2.08 -11.11
CA ASN A 12 8.33 -2.74 -12.19
C ASN A 12 8.12 -1.76 -13.34
N GLU A 13 8.66 -2.09 -14.51
CA GLU A 13 8.56 -1.28 -15.73
C GLU A 13 7.12 -0.92 -16.07
N ASN A 14 6.17 -1.82 -15.83
CA ASN A 14 4.75 -1.55 -16.11
C ASN A 14 4.18 -0.42 -15.26
N ILE A 15 4.70 -0.19 -14.04
CA ILE A 15 4.29 0.95 -13.21
C ILE A 15 4.82 2.25 -13.80
N LEU A 16 6.05 2.25 -14.31
CA LEU A 16 6.64 3.39 -15.02
C LEU A 16 5.86 3.68 -16.31
N THR A 17 5.45 2.64 -17.04
CA THR A 17 4.63 2.76 -18.25
C THR A 17 3.30 3.48 -18.00
N ILE A 18 2.68 3.31 -16.83
CA ILE A 18 1.46 4.07 -16.46
C ILE A 18 1.72 5.58 -16.47
N TRP A 19 2.91 6.00 -16.03
CA TRP A 19 3.24 7.42 -15.86
C TRP A 19 3.85 8.02 -17.13
N ASP A 20 4.87 7.36 -17.70
CA ASP A 20 5.68 7.91 -18.79
C ASP A 20 5.09 7.64 -20.18
N PHE A 21 4.35 6.54 -20.36
CA PHE A 21 3.90 6.05 -21.67
C PHE A 21 2.41 5.69 -21.70
N SER A 22 1.59 6.39 -20.90
CA SER A 22 0.19 6.00 -20.69
C SER A 22 -0.64 5.98 -21.98
N ASP A 23 -0.42 6.97 -22.86
CA ASP A 23 -1.16 7.09 -24.13
C ASP A 23 -0.79 5.97 -25.09
N GLU A 24 0.51 5.69 -25.25
CA GLU A 24 0.97 4.61 -26.13
C GLU A 24 0.55 3.23 -25.62
N ALA A 25 0.61 3.01 -24.31
CA ALA A 25 0.08 1.79 -23.69
C ALA A 25 -1.44 1.66 -23.88
N ASN A 26 -2.17 2.78 -23.93
CA ASN A 26 -3.60 2.79 -24.21
C ASN A 26 -3.89 2.34 -25.64
N ASP A 27 -3.20 2.94 -26.61
CA ASP A 27 -3.39 2.65 -28.02
C ASP A 27 -3.02 1.20 -28.35
N GLN A 28 -1.93 0.70 -27.77
CA GLN A 28 -1.54 -0.70 -27.87
C GLN A 28 -2.62 -1.63 -27.30
N TRP A 29 -3.16 -1.31 -26.13
CA TRP A 29 -4.23 -2.12 -25.53
C TRP A 29 -5.50 -2.12 -26.39
N ILE A 30 -5.93 -0.96 -26.91
CA ILE A 30 -7.08 -0.84 -27.82
C ILE A 30 -6.86 -1.68 -29.08
N ALA A 31 -5.67 -1.63 -29.67
CA ALA A 31 -5.35 -2.41 -30.86
C ALA A 31 -5.37 -3.92 -30.59
N GLN A 32 -4.89 -4.37 -29.43
CA GLN A 32 -4.84 -5.78 -29.05
C GLN A 32 -6.21 -6.37 -28.65
N SER A 33 -7.08 -5.54 -28.08
CA SER A 33 -8.38 -5.94 -27.54
C SER A 33 -9.53 -5.72 -28.53
N LYS A 34 -9.22 -5.24 -29.74
CA LYS A 34 -10.19 -5.01 -30.80
C LYS A 34 -10.97 -6.29 -31.12
N ASP A 35 -12.27 -6.13 -31.31
CA ASP A 35 -13.22 -7.19 -31.65
C ASP A 35 -13.33 -8.32 -30.58
N ALA A 36 -12.78 -8.10 -29.38
CA ALA A 36 -12.92 -9.00 -28.24
C ALA A 36 -14.03 -8.58 -27.28
N TYR A 37 -14.54 -9.53 -26.50
CA TYR A 37 -15.38 -9.22 -25.34
C TYR A 37 -14.51 -8.60 -24.24
N ILE A 38 -14.85 -7.38 -23.82
CA ILE A 38 -14.10 -6.62 -22.82
C ILE A 38 -14.80 -6.67 -21.47
N LEU A 39 -14.07 -7.11 -20.44
CA LEU A 39 -14.48 -6.86 -19.07
C LEU A 39 -14.07 -5.44 -18.69
N TYR A 40 -15.05 -4.54 -18.64
CA TYR A 40 -14.76 -3.13 -18.43
C TYR A 40 -14.42 -2.82 -16.97
N ASP A 41 -15.31 -3.19 -16.04
CA ASP A 41 -15.19 -2.96 -14.61
C ASP A 41 -15.66 -4.18 -13.82
N PHE A 42 -14.82 -4.67 -12.91
CA PHE A 42 -15.18 -5.76 -12.00
C PHE A 42 -14.44 -5.71 -10.67
N ILE A 43 -15.13 -6.03 -9.58
CA ILE A 43 -14.53 -6.23 -8.27
C ILE A 43 -15.14 -7.51 -7.70
N GLY A 44 -14.32 -8.52 -7.42
CA GLY A 44 -14.82 -9.81 -6.94
C GLY A 44 -13.81 -10.93 -7.06
N ASP A 45 -14.27 -12.17 -6.99
CA ASP A 45 -13.48 -13.36 -7.30
C ASP A 45 -13.65 -13.67 -8.79
N ILE A 46 -12.64 -13.41 -9.61
CA ILE A 46 -12.75 -13.57 -11.07
C ILE A 46 -12.92 -15.06 -11.41
N ALA A 47 -12.12 -15.92 -10.78
CA ALA A 47 -12.09 -17.36 -11.06
C ALA A 47 -13.43 -18.05 -10.78
N ASN A 48 -14.18 -17.57 -9.79
CA ASN A 48 -15.49 -18.09 -9.43
C ASN A 48 -16.68 -17.25 -9.93
N SER A 49 -16.45 -16.32 -10.88
CA SER A 49 -17.50 -15.48 -11.47
C SER A 49 -17.92 -15.94 -12.86
N GLN A 50 -18.92 -15.27 -13.43
CA GLN A 50 -19.29 -15.39 -14.84
C GLN A 50 -18.19 -14.92 -15.82
N HIS A 51 -17.15 -14.25 -15.31
CA HIS A 51 -16.04 -13.68 -16.10
C HIS A 51 -14.76 -14.52 -16.04
N LYS A 52 -14.81 -15.73 -15.46
CA LYS A 52 -13.64 -16.62 -15.30
C LYS A 52 -12.89 -16.94 -16.59
N ASP A 53 -13.58 -16.90 -17.73
CA ASP A 53 -13.04 -17.21 -19.05
C ASP A 53 -12.56 -15.96 -19.80
N VAL A 54 -12.66 -14.76 -19.20
CA VAL A 54 -12.13 -13.53 -19.78
C VAL A 54 -10.60 -13.55 -19.67
N GLU A 55 -9.93 -13.54 -20.81
CA GLU A 55 -8.48 -13.39 -20.85
C GLU A 55 -8.04 -12.05 -20.24
N MET A 56 -6.94 -12.07 -19.47
CA MET A 56 -6.43 -10.87 -18.79
C MET A 56 -6.27 -9.68 -19.74
N LYS A 57 -5.73 -9.90 -20.96
CA LYS A 57 -5.54 -8.84 -21.98
C LYS A 57 -6.84 -8.10 -22.36
N ASN A 58 -7.99 -8.73 -22.17
CA ASN A 58 -9.32 -8.19 -22.48
C ASN A 58 -9.99 -7.53 -21.26
N ILE A 59 -9.26 -7.32 -20.16
CA ILE A 59 -9.75 -6.63 -18.98
C ILE A 59 -9.28 -5.18 -19.02
N PHE A 60 -10.23 -4.23 -19.02
CA PHE A 60 -9.91 -2.82 -18.88
C PHE A 60 -9.57 -2.48 -17.43
N ARG A 61 -10.45 -2.82 -16.48
CA ARG A 61 -10.20 -2.67 -15.05
C ARG A 61 -10.88 -3.76 -14.25
N ALA A 62 -10.12 -4.44 -13.40
CA ALA A 62 -10.70 -5.37 -12.44
C ALA A 62 -9.87 -5.47 -11.16
N PHE A 63 -10.51 -5.78 -10.03
CA PHE A 63 -9.81 -6.14 -8.80
C PHE A 63 -10.26 -7.50 -8.31
N ASP A 64 -9.31 -8.43 -8.23
CA ASP A 64 -9.55 -9.76 -7.71
C ASP A 64 -9.35 -9.78 -6.18
N LEU A 65 -10.43 -10.09 -5.45
CA LEU A 65 -10.45 -10.06 -3.98
C LEU A 65 -9.66 -11.21 -3.35
N VAL A 66 -9.41 -12.30 -4.07
CA VAL A 66 -8.71 -13.50 -3.58
C VAL A 66 -7.21 -13.35 -3.77
N THR A 67 -6.79 -13.04 -5.00
CA THR A 67 -5.37 -12.89 -5.35
C THR A 67 -4.80 -11.52 -5.03
N LYS A 68 -5.65 -10.53 -4.72
CA LYS A 68 -5.29 -9.12 -4.48
C LYS A 68 -4.61 -8.48 -5.69
N ILE A 69 -4.92 -8.97 -6.89
CA ILE A 69 -4.40 -8.43 -8.14
C ILE A 69 -5.41 -7.41 -8.70
N TYR A 70 -4.94 -6.18 -8.87
CA TYR A 70 -5.61 -5.18 -9.66
C TYR A 70 -5.15 -5.30 -11.10
N THR A 71 -6.06 -5.54 -12.04
CA THR A 71 -5.76 -5.55 -13.48
C THR A 71 -6.19 -4.23 -14.08
N PHE A 72 -5.30 -3.59 -14.84
CA PHE A 72 -5.61 -2.40 -15.62
C PHE A 72 -5.01 -2.53 -17.03
N ARG A 73 -5.86 -2.42 -18.05
CA ARG A 73 -5.51 -2.57 -19.47
C ARG A 73 -4.70 -3.85 -19.73
N GLY A 74 -5.18 -4.95 -19.18
CA GLY A 74 -4.54 -6.26 -19.30
C GLY A 74 -3.24 -6.48 -18.53
N VAL A 75 -2.81 -5.52 -17.71
CA VAL A 75 -1.64 -5.66 -16.85
C VAL A 75 -2.08 -5.87 -15.40
N GLY A 76 -1.56 -6.92 -14.76
CA GLY A 76 -1.81 -7.24 -13.36
C GLY A 76 -0.83 -6.58 -12.39
N TYR A 77 -1.35 -5.95 -11.36
CA TYR A 77 -0.63 -5.29 -10.27
C TYR A 77 -0.99 -5.98 -8.96
N ASN A 78 -0.01 -6.65 -8.33
CA ASN A 78 -0.20 -7.26 -7.03
C ASN A 78 -0.21 -6.17 -5.95
N MET A 79 -1.40 -5.83 -5.45
CA MET A 79 -1.59 -4.70 -4.54
C MET A 79 -0.93 -4.93 -3.18
N ASP A 80 -0.94 -6.16 -2.67
CA ASP A 80 -0.28 -6.51 -1.41
C ASP A 80 1.24 -6.30 -1.49
N ALA A 81 1.85 -6.71 -2.60
CA ALA A 81 3.28 -6.51 -2.85
C ALA A 81 3.63 -5.02 -2.98
N LEU A 82 2.78 -4.23 -3.64
CA LEU A 82 2.98 -2.79 -3.80
C LEU A 82 2.86 -2.05 -2.47
N LEU A 83 1.86 -2.37 -1.65
CA LEU A 83 1.69 -1.76 -0.33
C LEU A 83 2.87 -2.08 0.60
N LYS A 84 3.35 -3.33 0.60
CA LYS A 84 4.57 -3.71 1.34
C LYS A 84 5.79 -2.92 0.87
N ALA A 85 5.96 -2.79 -0.45
CA ALA A 85 7.07 -2.05 -1.04
C ALA A 85 7.05 -0.56 -0.68
N ILE A 86 5.86 0.07 -0.59
CA ILE A 86 5.72 1.44 -0.08
C ILE A 86 6.12 1.52 1.40
N GLY A 87 5.69 0.54 2.21
CA GLY A 87 6.11 0.42 3.61
C GLY A 87 7.62 0.30 3.77
N ASP A 88 8.28 -0.49 2.92
CA ASP A 88 9.73 -0.67 2.94
C ASP A 88 10.48 0.65 2.64
N VAL A 89 9.99 1.44 1.68
CA VAL A 89 10.52 2.78 1.40
C VAL A 89 10.38 3.68 2.62
N SER A 90 9.18 3.74 3.22
CA SER A 90 8.92 4.56 4.42
C SER A 90 9.85 4.19 5.57
N ASN A 91 9.97 2.90 5.88
CA ASN A 91 10.87 2.38 6.91
C ASN A 91 12.32 2.77 6.63
N ARG A 92 12.77 2.68 5.37
CA ARG A 92 14.15 3.02 5.01
C ARG A 92 14.43 4.51 5.10
N VAL A 93 13.48 5.36 4.71
CA VAL A 93 13.56 6.82 4.88
C VAL A 93 13.68 7.15 6.37
N ASN A 94 12.85 6.55 7.22
CA ASN A 94 12.91 6.77 8.67
C ASN A 94 14.25 6.34 9.27
N GLN A 95 14.78 5.18 8.88
CA GLN A 95 16.10 4.72 9.32
C GLN A 95 17.21 5.69 8.93
N ILE A 96 17.17 6.23 7.70
CA ILE A 96 18.15 7.21 7.24
C ILE A 96 17.98 8.53 8.00
N HIS A 97 16.75 8.99 8.21
CA HIS A 97 16.45 10.21 8.95
C HIS A 97 16.99 10.16 10.39
N VAL A 98 16.73 9.07 11.12
CA VAL A 98 17.26 8.86 12.48
C VAL A 98 18.79 8.85 12.48
N ARG A 99 19.43 8.22 11.48
CA ARG A 99 20.91 8.19 11.37
C ARG A 99 21.51 9.55 11.05
N MET A 100 20.85 10.38 10.24
CA MET A 100 21.34 11.70 9.85
C MET A 100 21.11 12.76 10.93
N PHE A 101 20.03 12.61 11.71
CA PHE A 101 19.63 13.59 12.72
C PHE A 101 19.39 12.95 14.10
N PRO A 102 20.38 12.24 14.67
CA PRO A 102 20.20 11.51 15.93
C PRO A 102 19.83 12.43 17.11
N GLU A 103 20.28 13.68 17.07
CA GLU A 103 19.99 14.71 18.08
C GLU A 103 18.51 15.10 18.14
N GLN A 104 17.76 14.97 17.04
CA GLN A 104 16.33 15.31 16.99
C GLN A 104 15.42 14.25 17.65
N TRP A 105 15.96 13.06 17.89
CA TRP A 105 15.24 11.93 18.48
C TRP A 105 15.65 11.65 19.92
N LYS A 106 16.54 12.48 20.49
CA LYS A 106 16.80 12.47 21.92
C LYS A 106 15.53 12.93 22.62
N GLN A 107 15.05 12.11 23.55
CA GLN A 107 13.96 12.54 24.41
C GLN A 107 14.43 13.80 25.12
N VAL A 108 13.59 14.83 25.10
CA VAL A 108 13.79 16.03 25.89
C VAL A 108 12.69 16.08 26.94
N ASP A 109 13.05 16.49 28.16
CA ASP A 109 12.06 16.74 29.20
C ASP A 109 11.18 17.96 28.83
N ASP A 110 10.14 18.23 29.61
CA ASP A 110 9.24 19.38 29.42
C ASP A 110 9.97 20.76 29.47
N LYS A 111 11.27 20.77 29.79
CA LYS A 111 12.14 21.94 29.86
C LYS A 111 13.20 21.97 28.75
N GLY A 112 13.17 21.01 27.82
CA GLY A 112 14.07 20.93 26.67
C GLY A 112 15.45 20.33 26.98
N ASN A 113 15.67 19.73 28.15
CA ASN A 113 16.94 19.09 28.48
C ASN A 113 16.99 17.65 27.95
N PRO A 114 18.13 17.19 27.40
CA PRO A 114 18.28 15.80 26.96
C PRO A 114 18.10 14.84 28.14
N VAL A 115 17.18 13.89 28.04
CA VAL A 115 17.07 12.75 28.97
C VAL A 115 17.85 11.57 28.38
N GLU A 116 18.72 10.94 29.19
CA GLU A 116 19.46 9.75 28.77
C GLU A 116 18.47 8.63 28.45
N ALA A 117 18.47 8.19 27.18
CA ALA A 117 17.63 7.10 26.74
C ALA A 117 18.13 5.79 27.36
N ALA A 118 17.35 5.22 28.28
CA ALA A 118 17.53 3.84 28.71
C ALA A 118 17.39 2.93 27.47
N GLU A 119 18.35 2.03 27.30
CA GLU A 119 18.46 1.09 26.18
C GLU A 119 17.13 0.37 25.90
N THR A 120 16.53 0.65 24.73
CA THR A 120 15.97 -0.32 23.76
C THR A 120 15.06 0.43 22.79
N VAL A 121 15.54 0.64 21.56
CA VAL A 121 14.64 0.90 20.43
C VAL A 121 14.12 -0.47 19.97
N SER A 122 13.11 -0.98 20.66
CA SER A 122 12.28 -2.09 20.16
C SER A 122 11.11 -1.49 19.41
N GLY A 123 10.89 -1.99 18.18
CA GLY A 123 9.75 -1.62 17.35
C GLY A 123 8.40 -2.01 17.97
N ASN A 124 7.35 -1.57 17.26
CA ASN A 124 5.92 -1.52 17.60
C ASN A 124 5.50 -0.32 18.46
N ALA A 125 5.10 0.75 17.77
CA ALA A 125 4.04 1.61 18.28
C ALA A 125 2.74 0.79 18.24
N GLU A 126 2.34 0.25 19.40
CA GLU A 126 0.96 -0.19 19.62
C GLU A 126 0.01 1.00 19.42
N PRO A 127 -1.19 0.79 18.83
CA PRO A 127 -2.16 1.85 18.67
C PRO A 127 -2.64 2.32 20.05
N ALA A 128 -2.70 3.64 20.21
CA ALA A 128 -3.20 4.29 21.41
C ALA A 128 -4.56 3.69 21.81
N THR A 129 -4.57 3.03 22.97
CA THR A 129 -5.76 2.55 23.65
C THR A 129 -6.71 3.70 23.92
N GLU A 130 -7.96 3.47 23.54
CA GLU A 130 -9.15 4.29 23.74
C GLU A 130 -9.22 4.93 25.13
N GLU A 131 -9.53 6.22 25.12
CA GLU A 131 -9.94 6.99 26.29
C GLU A 131 -11.23 6.37 26.88
N LYS A 132 -11.18 6.03 28.15
CA LYS A 132 -12.31 5.47 28.92
C LYS A 132 -13.51 6.42 28.93
N GLU A 133 -14.66 5.93 28.48
CA GLU A 133 -15.96 6.35 29.00
C GLU A 133 -16.04 6.10 30.52
N PRO A 134 -16.58 7.02 31.34
CA PRO A 134 -17.08 6.67 32.65
C PRO A 134 -18.54 6.18 32.53
N ALA A 135 -18.75 4.95 32.97
CA ALA A 135 -20.03 4.26 33.02
C ALA A 135 -21.02 4.87 34.02
N ALA A 136 -22.29 4.78 33.63
CA ALA A 136 -23.55 4.85 34.36
C ALA A 136 -23.53 4.86 35.91
N GLU A 137 -24.23 5.84 36.48
CA GLU A 137 -24.82 5.76 37.81
C GLU A 137 -26.32 5.42 37.64
N THR A 138 -26.70 4.19 38.01
CA THR A 138 -28.11 3.79 38.20
C THR A 138 -28.40 3.70 39.69
N ALA A 139 -29.36 4.47 40.20
CA ALA A 139 -30.19 4.07 41.35
C ALA A 139 -31.49 4.91 41.45
N ASP A 140 -32.55 4.27 40.99
CA ASP A 140 -33.97 4.34 41.38
C ASP A 140 -34.32 5.03 42.73
N SER A 141 -35.33 5.91 42.73
CA SER A 141 -36.28 6.03 43.85
C SER A 141 -37.48 6.95 43.57
N LYS A 142 -38.66 6.32 43.67
CA LYS A 142 -40.02 6.81 43.95
C LYS A 142 -40.91 7.32 42.81
#